data_AF-A0A6V7IQT4-F1
#
_entry.id   AF-A0A6V7IQT4-F1
#
_cell.length_a   1.000
_cell.length_b   1.000
_cell.length_c   1.000
_cell.angle_alpha   90.00
_cell.angle_beta   90.00
_cell.angle_gamma   90.00
#
_symmetry.space_group_name_H-M   'P 1'
#
loop_
_entity.id
_entity.type
_entity.pdbx_description
1 polymer ?
#
loop_
_entity_poly.entity_id
_entity_poly.type
_entity_poly.pdbx_seq_one_letter_code
_entity_poly.pdbx_strand_id
1 'polypeptide(L)'
;MSGQLSITVRPDCRLDAKWLKTDLQRFLCRDGLAELWNGMVRDGEIVGSFSDGLVNAAGVIARKGDSGHYYCNLRVLSCLCCDGICGPQSGCNCVPCQKLDEEEASLDEEMAAVISKGEKIHALSPNVMDTWLWNTKPSASDWQ
;
A
#
# COMPACT_ATOMS: atom_id res chain seq x y z
N MET A 1 17.38 16.40 12.41
CA MET A 1 17.50 15.29 11.44
C MET A 1 16.08 14.84 11.11
N SER A 2 15.47 15.40 10.07
CA SER A 2 14.18 14.91 9.60
C SER A 2 14.45 13.68 8.76
N GLY A 3 14.40 12.50 9.37
CA GLY A 3 14.40 11.25 8.63
C GLY A 3 13.17 11.24 7.74
N GLN A 4 13.36 11.19 6.42
CA GLN A 4 12.24 10.99 5.50
C GLN A 4 11.60 9.65 5.85
N LEU A 5 10.37 9.69 6.33
CA LEU A 5 9.54 8.51 6.48
C LEU A 5 9.18 8.05 5.06
N SER A 6 9.67 6.89 4.65
CA SER A 6 9.19 6.23 3.44
C SER A 6 7.81 5.67 3.75
N ILE A 7 6.79 6.20 3.07
CA ILE A 7 5.38 5.84 3.28
C ILE A 7 4.82 5.41 1.94
N THR A 8 4.22 4.23 1.92
CA THR A 8 3.58 3.65 0.74
C THR A 8 2.11 3.41 1.04
N VAL A 9 1.25 3.82 0.11
CA VAL A 9 -0.18 3.51 0.18
C VAL A 9 -0.42 2.21 -0.59
N ARG A 10 -1.06 1.25 0.05
CA ARG A 10 -1.41 -0.06 -0.48
C ARG A 10 -2.94 -0.17 -0.55
N PRO A 11 -3.57 0.05 -1.72
CA PRO A 11 -5.01 -0.12 -1.85
C PRO A 11 -5.39 -1.60 -1.65
N ASP A 12 -6.44 -1.85 -0.87
CA ASP A 12 -7.02 -3.19 -0.67
C ASP A 12 -8.51 -3.13 -1.09
N CYS A 13 -8.89 -3.95 -2.06
CA CYS A 13 -10.27 -4.03 -2.58
C CYS A 13 -11.31 -4.33 -1.48
N ARG A 14 -10.92 -4.97 -0.37
CA ARG A 14 -11.81 -5.22 0.78
C ARG A 14 -12.25 -3.92 1.45
N LEU A 15 -11.52 -2.83 1.25
CA LEU A 15 -11.77 -1.51 1.83
C LEU A 15 -12.49 -0.55 0.86
N ASP A 16 -12.81 -0.96 -0.36
CA ASP A 16 -13.52 -0.13 -1.34
C ASP A 16 -14.85 0.42 -0.79
N ALA A 17 -15.60 -0.42 -0.07
CA ALA A 17 -16.86 -0.02 0.56
C ALA A 17 -16.69 1.01 1.69
N LYS A 18 -15.53 1.03 2.36
CA LYS A 18 -15.19 2.06 3.35
C LYS A 18 -15.00 3.38 2.63
N TRP A 19 -14.24 3.40 1.54
CA TRP A 19 -13.98 4.61 0.75
C TRP A 19 -15.24 5.22 0.14
N LEU A 20 -16.18 4.40 -0.33
CA LEU A 20 -17.48 4.86 -0.82
C LEU A 20 -18.34 5.56 0.25
N LYS A 21 -18.12 5.25 1.52
CA LYS A 21 -18.89 5.77 2.67
C LYS A 21 -18.11 6.82 3.47
N THR A 22 -16.94 7.22 2.98
CA THR A 22 -16.08 8.18 3.66
C THR A 22 -16.73 9.56 3.68
N ASP A 23 -16.90 10.13 4.88
CA ASP A 23 -17.35 11.51 5.05
C ASP A 23 -16.19 12.49 4.78
N LEU A 24 -16.20 13.10 3.59
CA LEU A 24 -15.19 14.07 3.19
C LEU A 24 -15.19 15.34 4.05
N GLN A 25 -16.32 15.73 4.65
CA GLN A 25 -16.40 16.94 5.48
C GLN A 25 -15.62 16.75 6.79
N ARG A 26 -15.56 15.51 7.31
CA ARG A 26 -14.80 15.18 8.52
C ARG A 26 -13.32 15.57 8.38
N PHE A 27 -12.75 15.51 7.18
CA PHE A 27 -11.34 15.83 6.94
C PHE A 27 -10.98 17.29 7.16
N LEU A 28 -11.97 18.18 7.06
CA LEU A 28 -11.80 19.62 7.31
C LEU A 28 -11.86 19.96 8.81
N CYS A 29 -12.19 19.00 9.66
CA CYS A 29 -12.15 19.16 11.11
C CYS A 29 -10.71 19.01 11.64
N ARG A 30 -10.40 19.71 12.74
CA ARG A 30 -9.05 19.75 13.34
C ARG A 30 -8.38 18.38 13.46
N ASP A 31 -9.13 17.37 13.90
CA ASP A 31 -8.59 16.03 14.21
C ASP A 31 -8.96 14.99 13.12
N GLY A 32 -9.78 15.35 12.13
CA GLY A 32 -10.36 14.40 11.18
C GLY A 32 -9.34 13.77 10.23
N LEU A 33 -8.33 14.53 9.79
CA LEU A 33 -7.24 13.98 8.98
C LEU A 33 -6.38 13.00 9.79
N ALA A 34 -6.10 13.31 11.05
CA ALA A 34 -5.32 12.43 11.92
C ALA A 34 -6.09 11.13 12.23
N GLU A 35 -7.41 11.23 12.45
CA GLU A 35 -8.28 10.07 12.60
C GLU A 35 -8.27 9.16 11.36
N LEU A 36 -8.40 9.75 10.17
CA LEU A 36 -8.32 9.01 8.90
C LEU A 36 -6.96 8.31 8.76
N TRP A 37 -5.88 9.06 8.95
CA TRP A 37 -4.52 8.55 8.84
C TRP A 37 -4.31 7.34 9.76
N ASN A 38 -4.68 7.47 11.03
CA ASN A 38 -4.59 6.39 12.00
C ASN A 38 -5.46 5.19 11.60
N GLY A 39 -6.63 5.45 11.00
CA GLY A 39 -7.48 4.41 10.41
C GLY A 39 -6.78 3.67 9.28
N MET A 40 -6.20 4.38 8.32
CA MET A 40 -5.48 3.78 7.19
C MET A 40 -4.24 3.00 7.64
N VAL A 41 -3.51 3.47 8.65
CA VAL A 41 -2.40 2.70 9.26
C VAL A 41 -2.90 1.41 9.89
N ARG A 42 -4.01 1.46 10.63
CA ARG A 42 -4.60 0.28 11.28
C ARG A 42 -5.14 -0.73 10.27
N ASP A 43 -5.70 -0.26 9.17
CA ASP A 43 -6.27 -1.11 8.13
C ASP A 43 -5.19 -1.72 7.22
N GLY A 44 -3.92 -1.31 7.38
CA GLY A 44 -2.78 -1.77 6.58
C GLY A 44 -2.67 -1.08 5.21
N GLU A 45 -3.45 -0.02 4.97
CA GLU A 45 -3.43 0.76 3.73
C GLU A 45 -2.25 1.72 3.69
N ILE A 46 -1.81 2.23 4.85
CA ILE A 46 -0.59 3.01 4.96
C ILE A 46 0.46 2.16 5.64
N VAL A 47 1.54 1.89 4.90
CA VAL A 47 2.70 1.15 5.41
C VAL A 47 3.97 1.97 5.27
N GLY A 48 4.93 1.70 6.15
CA GLY A 48 6.23 2.36 6.12
C GLY A 48 7.22 1.65 7.03
N SER A 49 8.32 2.32 7.36
CA SER A 49 9.33 1.78 8.28
C SER A 49 8.82 1.48 9.69
N PHE A 50 7.65 2.01 10.06
CA PHE A 50 6.97 1.75 11.33
C PHE A 50 6.03 0.53 11.29
N SER A 51 5.80 -0.07 10.12
CA SER A 51 4.89 -1.19 9.98
C SER A 51 5.55 -2.50 10.40
N ASP A 52 4.83 -3.31 11.17
CA ASP A 52 5.31 -4.59 11.72
C ASP A 52 5.30 -5.74 10.68
N GLY A 53 4.62 -5.51 9.55
CA GLY A 53 4.46 -6.43 8.42
C GLY A 53 3.43 -5.90 7.43
N LEU A 54 3.10 -6.70 6.41
CA LEU A 54 2.06 -6.38 5.43
C LEU A 54 0.84 -7.28 5.62
N VAL A 55 -0.36 -6.74 5.44
CA VAL A 55 -1.59 -7.54 5.46
C VAL A 55 -1.71 -8.28 4.13
N ASN A 56 -1.79 -9.61 4.18
CA ASN A 56 -1.96 -10.44 3.00
C ASN A 56 -3.42 -10.49 2.53
N ALA A 57 -3.68 -11.14 1.39
CA ALA A 57 -5.03 -11.27 0.83
C ALA A 57 -6.05 -12.01 1.72
N ALA A 58 -5.59 -12.69 2.79
CA ALA A 58 -6.44 -13.32 3.79
C ALA A 58 -6.73 -12.42 5.01
N GLY A 59 -6.26 -11.16 5.00
CA GLY A 59 -6.44 -10.21 6.10
C GLY A 59 -5.50 -10.47 7.28
N VAL A 60 -4.41 -11.21 7.09
CA VAL A 60 -3.45 -11.57 8.14
C VAL A 60 -2.12 -10.85 7.92
N ILE A 61 -1.51 -10.34 8.99
CA ILE A 61 -0.18 -9.74 8.94
C ILE A 61 0.86 -10.82 8.61
N ALA A 62 1.58 -10.62 7.52
CA ALA A 62 2.71 -11.41 7.06
C ALA A 62 4.00 -10.61 7.14
N ARG A 63 5.11 -11.29 7.43
CA ARG A 63 6.45 -10.70 7.59
C ARG A 63 7.39 -11.27 6.56
N LYS A 64 8.25 -10.41 6.00
CA LYS A 64 9.28 -10.83 5.05
C LYS A 64 10.38 -11.58 5.81
N GLY A 65 10.63 -12.82 5.42
CA GLY A 65 11.75 -13.62 5.94
C GLY A 65 13.05 -13.33 5.18
N ASP A 66 14.16 -13.90 5.64
CA ASP A 66 15.49 -13.73 5.04
C ASP A 66 15.57 -14.23 3.58
N SER A 67 14.66 -15.13 3.19
CA SER A 67 14.51 -15.60 1.81
C SER A 67 13.92 -14.57 0.86
N GLY A 68 13.50 -13.40 1.36
CA GLY A 68 12.79 -12.38 0.59
C GLY A 68 11.30 -12.66 0.38
N HIS A 69 10.74 -13.67 1.04
CA HIS A 69 9.33 -14.07 0.92
C HIS A 69 8.53 -13.70 2.17
N TYR A 70 7.25 -13.37 2.04
CA TYR A 70 6.35 -13.06 3.15
C TYR A 70 5.77 -14.33 3.79
N TYR A 71 5.65 -14.36 5.12
CA TYR A 71 5.05 -15.50 5.82
C TYR A 71 4.11 -15.02 6.94
N CYS A 72 2.92 -15.63 7.04
CA CYS A 72 1.92 -15.27 8.06
C CYS A 72 2.04 -16.06 9.37
N ASN A 73 2.88 -17.10 9.42
CA ASN A 73 3.10 -17.95 10.59
C ASN A 73 1.83 -18.63 11.13
N LEU A 74 0.80 -18.79 10.29
CA LEU A 74 -0.42 -19.52 10.61
C LEU A 74 -0.40 -20.94 10.03
N ARG A 75 -1.11 -21.85 10.69
CA ARG A 75 -1.32 -23.22 10.23
C ARG A 75 -2.41 -23.27 9.15
N VAL A 76 -2.05 -22.88 7.93
CA VAL A 76 -2.99 -22.72 6.78
C VAL A 76 -2.71 -23.67 5.62
N LEU A 77 -1.65 -24.47 5.73
CA LEU A 77 -1.20 -25.36 4.65
C LEU A 77 -1.71 -26.78 4.87
N SER A 78 -2.12 -27.42 3.78
CA SER A 78 -2.57 -28.81 3.74
C SER A 78 -1.65 -29.71 2.91
N CYS A 79 -0.48 -29.22 2.51
CA CYS A 79 0.49 -30.01 1.75
C CYS A 79 1.23 -30.98 2.66
N LEU A 80 1.68 -32.10 2.08
CA LEU A 80 2.42 -33.15 2.79
C LEU A 80 3.94 -32.89 2.86
N CYS A 81 4.41 -31.77 2.30
CA CYS A 81 5.84 -31.44 2.22
C CYS A 81 6.36 -30.52 3.35
N CYS A 82 5.50 -30.10 4.28
CA CYS A 82 5.87 -29.17 5.35
C CYS A 82 5.10 -29.48 6.65
N ASP A 83 5.38 -28.76 7.73
CA ASP A 83 4.72 -28.93 9.03
C ASP A 83 3.30 -28.33 9.12
N GLY A 84 2.79 -27.79 8.02
CA GLY A 84 1.47 -27.16 7.90
C GLY A 84 1.43 -25.66 8.25
N ILE A 85 2.54 -25.08 8.73
CA ILE A 85 2.65 -23.67 9.12
C ILE A 85 3.28 -22.89 7.98
N CYS A 86 2.74 -21.71 7.64
CA CYS A 86 3.36 -20.83 6.65
C CYS A 86 4.57 -20.10 7.27
N GLY A 87 5.79 -20.57 7.03
CA GLY A 87 7.01 -20.00 7.59
C GLY A 87 8.29 -20.41 6.86
N PRO A 88 9.41 -19.69 7.04
CA PRO A 88 10.63 -19.88 6.25
C PRO A 88 11.44 -21.14 6.58
N GLN A 89 11.27 -21.73 7.78
CA GLN A 89 12.13 -22.84 8.24
C GLN A 89 11.57 -24.22 7.90
N SER A 90 10.28 -24.44 8.13
CA SER A 90 9.62 -25.75 8.08
C SER A 90 8.32 -25.74 7.27
N GLY A 91 8.00 -24.58 6.69
CA GLY A 91 6.72 -24.26 6.07
C GLY A 91 6.84 -23.91 4.60
N CYS A 92 5.76 -24.11 3.84
CA CYS A 92 5.67 -23.48 2.51
C CYS A 92 5.19 -22.03 2.63
N ASN A 93 5.45 -21.23 1.61
CA ASN A 93 4.78 -19.95 1.45
C ASN A 93 3.31 -20.19 1.06
N CYS A 94 2.33 -19.71 1.85
CA CYS A 94 0.92 -19.92 1.55
C CYS A 94 0.43 -19.00 0.43
N VAL A 95 -0.59 -19.42 -0.34
CA VAL A 95 -1.11 -18.65 -1.49
C VAL A 95 -1.39 -17.16 -1.18
N PRO A 96 -2.01 -16.78 -0.06
CA PRO A 96 -2.18 -15.37 0.29
C PRO A 96 -0.86 -14.60 0.46
N CYS A 97 0.19 -15.24 0.97
CA CYS A 97 1.52 -14.64 1.11
C CYS A 97 2.30 -14.62 -0.20
N GLN A 98 2.11 -15.61 -1.09
CA GLN A 98 2.74 -15.62 -2.42
C GLN A 98 2.27 -14.40 -3.23
N LYS A 99 0.99 -14.03 -3.10
CA LYS A 99 0.46 -12.81 -3.73
C LYS A 99 1.16 -11.53 -3.23
N LEU A 100 1.56 -11.47 -1.96
CA LEU A 100 2.35 -10.33 -1.47
C LEU A 100 3.73 -10.28 -2.10
N ASP A 101 4.37 -11.43 -2.30
CA ASP A 101 5.66 -11.52 -2.99
C ASP A 101 5.53 -11.02 -4.44
N GLU A 102 4.48 -11.45 -5.14
CA GLU A 102 4.17 -11.01 -6.51
C GLU A 102 3.89 -9.50 -6.59
N GLU A 103 3.10 -8.96 -5.67
CA GLU A 103 2.80 -7.53 -5.59
C GLU A 103 4.07 -6.71 -5.33
N GLU A 104 4.92 -7.12 -4.38
CA GLU A 104 6.16 -6.41 -4.10
C GLU A 104 7.14 -6.48 -5.29
N ALA A 105 7.26 -7.64 -5.93
CA ALA A 105 8.06 -7.80 -7.14
C ALA A 105 7.58 -6.88 -8.28
N SER A 106 6.26 -6.77 -8.48
CA SER A 106 5.69 -5.86 -9.49
C SER A 106 6.00 -4.38 -9.19
N LEU A 107 5.94 -3.97 -7.91
CA LEU A 107 6.28 -2.61 -7.50
C LEU A 107 7.77 -2.31 -7.67
N ASP A 108 8.64 -3.27 -7.35
CA ASP A 108 10.08 -3.15 -7.54
C ASP A 108 10.45 -3.07 -9.03
N GLU A 109 9.79 -3.85 -9.88
CA GLU A 109 9.92 -3.79 -11.34
C GLU A 109 9.48 -2.43 -11.91
N GLU A 110 8.32 -1.92 -11.48
CA GLU A 110 7.82 -0.60 -11.87
C GLU A 110 8.79 0.51 -11.44
N MET A 111 9.27 0.47 -10.19
CA MET A 111 10.23 1.44 -9.66
C MET A 111 11.57 1.38 -10.43
N ALA A 112 12.07 0.17 -10.70
CA ALA A 112 13.29 -0.03 -11.50
C ALA A 112 13.13 0.52 -12.93
N ALA A 113 11.96 0.33 -13.55
CA ALA A 113 11.65 0.85 -14.87
C ALA A 113 11.64 2.40 -14.88
N VAL A 114 11.07 3.04 -13.85
CA VAL A 114 11.09 4.51 -13.69
C VAL A 114 12.53 5.03 -13.56
N ILE A 115 13.34 4.39 -12.71
CA ILE A 115 14.76 4.78 -12.52
C ILE A 115 15.56 4.63 -13.83
N SER A 116 15.33 3.54 -14.57
CA SER A 116 16.04 3.27 -15.83
C SER A 116 15.79 4.31 -16.93
N LYS A 117 14.63 4.98 -16.90
CA LYS A 117 14.26 6.04 -17.85
C LYS A 117 14.89 7.40 -17.50
N GLY A 118 15.67 7.49 -16.42
CA GLY A 118 16.33 8.72 -16.00
C GLY A 118 15.34 9.81 -15.52
N GLU A 119 14.07 9.45 -15.35
CA GLU A 119 13.07 10.31 -14.73
C GLU A 119 13.41 10.41 -13.24
N LYS A 120 13.75 11.63 -12.78
CA LYS A 120 13.99 11.85 -11.35
C LYS A 120 12.76 11.39 -10.58
N ILE A 121 12.98 10.64 -9.50
CA ILE A 121 11.98 10.26 -8.50
C ILE A 121 11.52 11.52 -7.74
N HIS A 122 10.90 12.46 -8.44
CA HIS A 122 9.88 13.28 -7.84
C HIS A 122 8.62 12.43 -7.91
N ALA A 123 8.00 12.18 -6.75
CA ALA A 123 6.67 11.60 -6.64
C ALA A 123 5.82 12.02 -7.85
N LEU A 124 5.08 11.06 -8.44
CA LEU A 124 4.18 11.11 -9.62
C LEU A 124 3.19 12.30 -9.67
N SER A 125 3.61 13.52 -9.38
CA SER A 125 2.78 14.55 -8.76
C SER A 125 2.86 15.93 -9.42
N PRO A 126 3.80 16.28 -10.31
CA PRO A 126 3.62 17.45 -11.15
C PRO A 126 2.82 17.08 -12.41
N ASN A 127 3.37 16.20 -13.27
CA ASN A 127 2.84 16.00 -14.62
C ASN A 127 1.42 15.40 -14.67
N VAL A 128 1.07 14.48 -13.76
CA VAL A 128 -0.30 13.91 -13.72
C VAL A 128 -1.29 14.94 -13.16
N MET A 129 -0.93 15.65 -12.09
CA MET A 129 -1.77 16.70 -11.52
C MET A 129 -1.97 17.87 -12.49
N ASP A 130 -0.96 18.18 -13.30
CA ASP A 130 -1.03 19.22 -14.34
C ASP A 130 -2.00 18.82 -15.47
N THR A 131 -2.20 17.52 -15.74
CA THR A 131 -3.27 17.06 -16.65
C THR A 131 -4.68 17.16 -16.05
N TRP A 132 -4.79 17.35 -14.73
CA TRP A 132 -6.05 17.57 -14.03
C TRP A 132 -6.36 19.06 -13.82
N LEU A 133 -5.44 19.95 -14.20
CA LEU A 133 -5.73 21.36 -14.27
C LEU A 133 -6.72 21.59 -15.42
N TRP A 134 -7.70 22.45 -15.17
CA TRP A 134 -8.64 22.92 -16.18
C TRP A 134 -7.86 23.37 -17.44
N ASN A 135 -8.17 22.78 -18.61
CA ASN A 135 -7.56 23.15 -19.89
C ASN A 135 -7.57 24.68 -20.13
N THR A 136 -8.58 25.35 -19.57
CA THR A 136 -8.64 26.81 -19.43
C THR A 136 -9.10 27.12 -18.02
N LYS A 137 -8.27 27.81 -17.23
CA LYS A 137 -8.69 28.37 -15.94
C LYS A 137 -9.96 29.22 -16.18
N PRO A 138 -11.10 28.95 -15.52
CA PRO A 138 -12.31 29.74 -15.70
C PRO A 138 -12.02 31.21 -15.42
N SER A 139 -12.43 32.05 -16.35
CA SER A 139 -12.29 33.50 -16.26
C SER A 139 -13.48 34.09 -15.50
N ALA A 140 -13.33 35.32 -14.97
CA ALA A 140 -14.42 35.99 -14.25
C ALA A 140 -15.68 36.22 -15.11
N SER A 141 -15.52 36.23 -16.44
CA SER A 141 -16.62 36.34 -17.41
C SER A 141 -17.44 35.08 -17.60
N ASP A 142 -16.96 33.91 -17.16
CA ASP A 142 -17.70 32.64 -17.29
C ASP A 142 -18.80 32.49 -16.21
N TRP A 143 -18.85 33.44 -15.27
CA TRP A 143 -19.76 33.45 -14.10
C TRP A 143 -20.75 34.64 -14.12
N GLN A 144 -20.89 35.31 -15.26
CA GLN A 144 -21.87 36.39 -15.51
C GLN A 144 -23.00 35.88 -16.39
#